data_AF-A0A2C6KPK5-F1
#
_entry.id   AF-A0A2C6KPK5-F1
#
_cell.length_a   1.000
_cell.length_b   1.000
_cell.length_c   1.000
_cell.angle_alpha   90.00
_cell.angle_beta   90.00
_cell.angle_gamma   90.00
#
_symmetry.space_group_name_H-M   'P 1'
#
loop_
_entity.id
_entity.type
_entity.pdbx_description
1 polymer ?
#
loop_
_entity_poly.entity_id
_entity_poly.type
_entity_poly.pdbx_seq_one_letter_code
_entity_poly.pdbx_strand_id
1 'polypeptide(L)'
;ANLRKSILDTSQEDLDIFGPCTDESHGKGGSASHPNGAGRADAWTRIRFSLQFFHAIVQERRSFGPLGWNVGYHFSDSDLEASIALLRSLFAKYERPEDFDFVPLQYLVGNVNYGGRITDDWDRRCLENLLALYVSPEVVLEVDSLSHLGIERIRSAGTIEALMRYVDLLPGTGEDQPEIFGLHPNALLRLRQEGGNALIQAVLSVSSRETTSSSRESSEGDQALQFASLMKQKLPSPIRCKGGILSFTMEESRASPAHPTPNISRRGAGEDKSLKSTTPTPGESSKGRSGAAAGEDSRLQEGERGVHKKPDSLAIFLSQEAERFNALIQFISDSLHKFELAVKGLTAPTPEHDDMHTAILNNQVPSQWANQAYPSLKPLGSWYEDLLQRVDTLRRWADSEKPPNAFWLPGFFFPQGFLTSVLQNYARKTSVPIDGIGFNFYVMPVSRP
;
A
#
# COMPACT_ATOMS: atom_id res chain seq x y z
N ALA A 1 2.71 -26.48 -4.30
CA ALA A 1 3.81 -26.70 -5.27
C ALA A 1 5.15 -26.12 -4.81
N ASN A 2 5.21 -24.85 -4.40
CA ASN A 2 6.43 -24.17 -3.94
C ASN A 2 7.14 -24.90 -2.79
N LEU A 3 6.36 -25.42 -1.82
CA LEU A 3 6.89 -26.22 -0.71
C LEU A 3 7.59 -27.50 -1.21
N ARG A 4 7.01 -28.20 -2.19
CA ARG A 4 7.59 -29.43 -2.75
C ARG A 4 8.90 -29.13 -3.47
N LYS A 5 8.97 -28.02 -4.20
CA LYS A 5 10.20 -27.53 -4.84
C LYS A 5 11.28 -27.25 -3.79
N SER A 6 10.94 -26.48 -2.76
CA SER A 6 11.85 -26.14 -1.66
C SER A 6 12.40 -27.36 -0.91
N ILE A 7 11.58 -28.41 -0.73
CA ILE A 7 12.02 -29.65 -0.09
C ILE A 7 12.93 -30.47 -1.01
N LEU A 8 12.71 -30.46 -2.32
CA LEU A 8 13.52 -31.21 -3.29
C LEU A 8 14.89 -30.55 -3.57
N ASP A 9 14.95 -29.22 -3.53
CA ASP A 9 16.21 -28.45 -3.70
C ASP A 9 17.11 -28.52 -2.43
N THR A 10 16.71 -29.29 -1.42
CA THR A 10 17.48 -29.53 -0.20
C THR A 10 18.71 -30.38 -0.50
N SER A 11 19.90 -29.92 -0.10
CA SER A 11 21.14 -30.69 -0.22
C SER A 11 21.13 -31.91 0.73
N GLN A 12 21.71 -33.02 0.27
CA GLN A 12 21.91 -34.24 1.05
C GLN A 12 22.74 -33.97 2.33
N GLU A 13 23.64 -32.98 2.29
CA GLU A 13 24.51 -32.58 3.41
C GLU A 13 23.76 -32.01 4.63
N ASP A 14 22.55 -31.47 4.43
CA ASP A 14 21.68 -31.01 5.53
C ASP A 14 20.97 -32.17 6.23
N LEU A 15 20.86 -33.33 5.55
CA LEU A 15 20.38 -34.58 6.13
C LEU A 15 21.51 -35.30 6.86
N ASP A 16 22.73 -35.26 6.31
CA ASP A 16 23.90 -35.97 6.83
C ASP A 16 24.47 -35.39 8.14
N ILE A 17 24.02 -34.20 8.60
CA ILE A 17 24.33 -33.71 9.96
C ILE A 17 23.74 -34.65 11.03
N PHE A 18 22.76 -35.48 10.67
CA PHE A 18 22.06 -36.36 11.61
C PHE A 18 21.98 -37.79 11.07
N GLY A 19 22.57 -38.72 11.83
CA GLY A 19 22.49 -40.15 11.55
C GLY A 19 21.04 -40.68 11.53
N PRO A 20 20.83 -41.89 10.99
CA PRO A 20 19.50 -42.44 10.76
C PRO A 20 18.73 -42.58 12.08
N CYS A 21 17.49 -42.09 12.09
CA CYS A 21 16.53 -42.41 13.14
C CYS A 21 16.27 -43.93 13.07
N THR A 22 16.72 -44.69 14.06
CA THR A 22 16.40 -46.12 14.13
C THR A 22 14.91 -46.26 14.41
N ASP A 23 14.16 -46.72 13.42
CA ASP A 23 12.76 -47.14 13.59
C ASP A 23 12.68 -48.16 14.74
N GLU A 24 11.85 -47.85 15.74
CA GLU A 24 11.48 -48.82 16.76
C GLU A 24 10.70 -49.97 16.11
N SER A 25 11.38 -51.06 15.79
CA SER A 25 10.75 -52.38 15.71
C SER A 25 11.74 -53.50 16.03
N HIS A 26 11.74 -53.90 17.29
CA HIS A 26 11.84 -55.28 17.82
C HIS A 26 12.62 -55.33 19.13
N GLY A 27 11.92 -55.76 20.19
CA GLY A 27 12.47 -55.84 21.53
C GLY A 27 13.63 -56.83 21.67
N LYS A 28 14.60 -56.45 22.50
CA LYS A 28 15.15 -57.25 23.62
C LYS A 28 16.12 -56.37 24.42
N GLY A 29 16.00 -56.45 25.74
CA GLY A 29 16.64 -55.55 26.69
C GLY A 29 18.17 -55.53 26.70
N GLY A 30 18.70 -54.46 27.29
CA GLY A 30 20.09 -54.39 27.72
C GLY A 30 20.68 -52.99 27.59
N SER A 31 20.88 -52.35 28.75
CA SER A 31 21.78 -51.21 29.02
C SER A 31 21.37 -49.82 28.48
N ALA A 32 21.09 -48.94 29.45
CA ALA A 32 20.96 -47.51 29.29
C ALA A 32 22.21 -46.89 28.63
N SER A 33 22.04 -46.34 27.43
CA SER A 33 22.88 -45.29 26.86
C SER A 33 21.97 -44.19 26.32
N HIS A 34 22.36 -42.95 26.57
CA HIS A 34 21.51 -41.75 26.54
C HIS A 34 20.81 -41.45 25.18
N PRO A 35 19.52 -41.04 25.17
CA PRO A 35 18.75 -40.72 23.97
C PRO A 35 18.83 -39.24 23.53
N ASN A 36 19.96 -38.56 23.72
CA ASN A 36 20.05 -37.10 23.49
C ASN A 36 20.16 -36.68 22.01
N GLY A 37 20.41 -37.60 21.08
CA GLY A 37 20.59 -37.28 19.64
C GLY A 37 19.28 -37.14 18.85
N ALA A 38 18.26 -37.95 19.18
CA ALA A 38 17.01 -38.02 18.41
C ALA A 38 16.15 -36.74 18.57
N GLY A 39 16.10 -36.17 19.79
CA GLY A 39 15.33 -34.95 20.05
C GLY A 39 15.91 -33.71 19.39
N ARG A 40 17.24 -33.63 19.25
CA ARG A 40 17.91 -32.51 18.57
C ARG A 40 17.71 -32.56 17.05
N ALA A 41 17.77 -33.74 16.45
CA ALA A 41 17.51 -33.94 15.03
C ALA A 41 16.05 -33.61 14.67
N ASP A 42 15.10 -34.06 15.50
CA ASP A 42 13.68 -33.77 15.30
C ASP A 42 13.36 -32.27 15.46
N ALA A 43 13.95 -31.60 16.45
CA ALA A 43 13.81 -30.15 16.62
C ALA A 43 14.37 -29.37 15.41
N TRP A 44 15.55 -29.78 14.89
CA TRP A 44 16.14 -29.19 13.68
C TRP A 44 15.22 -29.33 12.47
N THR A 45 14.74 -30.55 12.18
CA THR A 45 13.90 -30.79 11.00
C THR A 45 12.60 -29.99 11.08
N ARG A 46 12.03 -29.83 12.27
CA ARG A 46 10.82 -29.02 12.49
C ARG A 46 11.06 -27.55 12.20
N ILE A 47 12.09 -26.93 12.81
CA ILE A 47 12.38 -25.51 12.60
C ILE A 47 12.69 -25.26 11.12
N ARG A 48 13.44 -26.17 10.49
CA ARG A 48 13.75 -26.13 9.07
C ARG A 48 12.50 -26.20 8.21
N PHE A 49 11.63 -27.18 8.44
CA PHE A 49 10.37 -27.29 7.71
C PHE A 49 9.52 -26.05 7.90
N SER A 50 9.41 -25.52 9.12
CA SER A 50 8.69 -24.26 9.38
C SER A 50 9.23 -23.09 8.57
N LEU A 51 10.56 -22.97 8.41
CA LEU A 51 11.15 -21.95 7.53
C LEU A 51 10.86 -22.19 6.04
N GLN A 52 10.92 -23.44 5.58
CA GLN A 52 10.58 -23.78 4.19
C GLN A 52 9.09 -23.54 3.90
N PHE A 53 8.24 -23.84 4.87
CA PHE A 53 6.81 -23.57 4.82
C PHE A 53 6.53 -22.06 4.80
N PHE A 54 7.17 -21.30 5.69
CA PHE A 54 7.11 -19.84 5.69
C PHE A 54 7.53 -19.25 4.33
N HIS A 55 8.63 -19.73 3.74
CA HIS A 55 9.06 -19.29 2.40
C HIS A 55 8.01 -19.58 1.32
N ALA A 56 7.40 -20.77 1.33
CA ALA A 56 6.33 -21.11 0.40
C ALA A 56 5.09 -20.21 0.58
N ILE A 57 4.70 -19.90 1.82
CA ILE A 57 3.59 -19.01 2.14
C ILE A 57 3.88 -17.58 1.66
N VAL A 58 5.08 -17.05 1.94
CA VAL A 58 5.48 -15.71 1.55
C VAL A 58 5.52 -15.54 0.02
N GLN A 59 5.96 -16.57 -0.71
CA GLN A 59 5.91 -16.62 -2.16
C GLN A 59 4.47 -16.63 -2.69
N GLU A 60 3.60 -17.50 -2.16
CA GLU A 60 2.22 -17.63 -2.63
C GLU A 60 1.35 -16.43 -2.25
N ARG A 61 1.64 -15.74 -1.13
CA ARG A 61 0.97 -14.48 -0.78
C ARG A 61 1.08 -13.42 -1.88
N ARG A 62 2.10 -13.48 -2.74
CA ARG A 62 2.22 -12.57 -3.90
C ARG A 62 1.07 -12.73 -4.90
N SER A 63 0.48 -13.92 -5.00
CA SER A 63 -0.65 -14.20 -5.89
C SER A 63 -1.91 -13.39 -5.51
N PHE A 64 -2.04 -12.95 -4.25
CA PHE A 64 -3.19 -12.18 -3.75
C PHE A 64 -3.05 -10.65 -3.99
N GLY A 65 -2.03 -10.21 -4.72
CA GLY A 65 -1.83 -8.80 -5.04
C GLY A 65 -1.71 -7.92 -3.78
N PRO A 66 -2.34 -6.73 -3.73
CA PRO A 66 -2.27 -5.81 -2.60
C PRO A 66 -2.77 -6.35 -1.26
N LEU A 67 -3.61 -7.40 -1.25
CA LEU A 67 -4.04 -8.05 0.00
C LEU A 67 -2.94 -8.94 0.59
N GLY A 68 -2.07 -9.48 -0.26
CA GLY A 68 -0.92 -10.26 0.17
C GLY A 68 0.21 -9.37 0.64
N TRP A 69 0.63 -8.45 -0.24
CA TRP A 69 1.70 -7.47 -0.04
C TRP A 69 1.31 -6.14 -0.71
N ASN A 70 1.54 -5.00 -0.06
CA ASN A 70 1.30 -3.70 -0.68
C ASN A 70 2.18 -3.51 -1.93
N VAL A 71 3.41 -4.03 -1.90
CA VAL A 71 4.33 -4.05 -3.04
C VAL A 71 4.68 -5.49 -3.41
N GLY A 72 4.70 -5.79 -4.72
CA GLY A 72 5.01 -7.13 -5.23
C GLY A 72 6.50 -7.49 -5.10
N TYR A 73 6.92 -7.95 -3.93
CA TYR A 73 8.28 -8.40 -3.67
C TYR A 73 8.58 -9.76 -4.32
N HIS A 74 9.85 -9.97 -4.69
CA HIS A 74 10.34 -11.24 -5.19
C HIS A 74 11.30 -11.86 -4.18
N PHE A 75 10.84 -12.92 -3.51
CA PHE A 75 11.62 -13.72 -2.58
C PHE A 75 12.22 -14.91 -3.32
N SER A 76 13.55 -14.99 -3.34
CA SER A 76 14.30 -15.99 -4.10
C SER A 76 14.73 -17.16 -3.21
N ASP A 77 15.03 -18.29 -3.83
CA ASP A 77 15.45 -19.49 -3.09
C ASP A 77 16.79 -19.27 -2.35
N SER A 78 17.62 -18.33 -2.83
CA SER A 78 18.82 -17.86 -2.10
C SER A 78 18.51 -17.31 -0.70
N ASP A 79 17.32 -16.76 -0.48
CA ASP A 79 16.92 -16.19 0.82
C ASP A 79 16.62 -17.28 1.82
N LEU A 80 16.00 -18.34 1.33
CA LEU A 80 15.76 -19.54 2.11
C LEU A 80 17.09 -20.22 2.44
N GLU A 81 17.98 -20.41 1.45
CA GLU A 81 19.32 -20.99 1.66
C GLU A 81 20.12 -20.21 2.70
N ALA A 82 20.17 -18.88 2.58
CA ALA A 82 20.82 -18.02 3.56
C ALA A 82 20.18 -18.16 4.95
N SER A 83 18.85 -18.24 5.03
CA SER A 83 18.12 -18.41 6.29
C SER A 83 18.38 -19.77 6.95
N ILE A 84 18.48 -20.84 6.16
CA ILE A 84 18.85 -22.18 6.64
C ILE A 84 20.31 -22.21 7.10
N ALA A 85 21.22 -21.55 6.37
CA ALA A 85 22.62 -21.43 6.78
C ALA A 85 22.76 -20.66 8.12
N LEU A 86 22.00 -19.58 8.30
CA LEU A 86 21.94 -18.85 9.56
C LEU A 86 21.38 -19.72 10.69
N LEU A 87 20.28 -20.43 10.44
CA LEU A 87 19.72 -21.40 11.37
C LEU A 87 20.78 -22.44 11.78
N ARG A 88 21.54 -22.99 10.82
CA ARG A 88 22.64 -23.94 11.08
C ARG A 88 23.68 -23.34 12.02
N SER A 89 24.12 -22.11 11.73
CA SER A 89 25.13 -21.42 12.53
C SER A 89 24.66 -21.10 13.95
N LEU A 90 23.37 -20.80 14.14
CA LEU A 90 22.77 -20.52 15.44
C LEU A 90 22.55 -21.82 16.21
N PHE A 91 21.92 -22.82 15.60
CA PHE A 91 21.60 -24.10 16.22
C PHE A 91 22.84 -24.92 16.59
N ALA A 92 23.97 -24.72 15.90
CA ALA A 92 25.25 -25.32 16.26
C ALA A 92 25.76 -24.87 17.64
N LYS A 93 25.40 -23.65 18.09
CA LYS A 93 25.85 -23.08 19.36
C LYS A 93 25.10 -23.61 20.58
N TYR A 94 23.93 -24.23 20.38
CA TYR A 94 23.09 -24.75 21.46
C TYR A 94 23.22 -26.27 21.54
N GLU A 95 23.45 -26.80 22.75
CA GLU A 95 23.51 -28.25 22.99
C GLU A 95 22.12 -28.86 23.21
N ARG A 96 21.20 -28.10 23.81
CA ARG A 96 19.82 -28.52 24.08
C ARG A 96 18.85 -27.80 23.16
N PRO A 97 17.85 -28.51 22.59
CA PRO A 97 16.86 -27.90 21.71
C PRO A 97 15.90 -26.96 22.45
N GLU A 98 15.67 -27.17 23.75
CA GLU A 98 14.78 -26.36 24.59
C GLU A 98 15.34 -24.96 24.91
N ASP A 99 16.67 -24.82 24.87
CA ASP A 99 17.37 -23.55 25.16
C ASP A 99 17.54 -22.68 23.90
N PHE A 100 16.97 -23.08 22.76
CA PHE A 100 17.11 -22.36 21.51
C PHE A 100 16.34 -21.04 21.54
N ASP A 101 17.08 -19.93 21.43
CA ASP A 101 16.48 -18.60 21.34
C ASP A 101 16.02 -18.31 19.91
N PHE A 102 14.71 -18.17 19.74
CA PHE A 102 14.08 -17.86 18.45
C PHE A 102 14.21 -16.38 18.07
N VAL A 103 14.46 -15.48 19.03
CA VAL A 103 14.47 -14.04 18.76
C VAL A 103 15.58 -13.64 17.77
N PRO A 104 16.84 -14.09 17.90
CA PRO A 104 17.88 -13.82 16.92
C PRO A 104 17.55 -14.38 15.54
N LEU A 105 16.95 -15.57 15.47
CA LEU A 105 16.55 -16.19 14.20
C LEU A 105 15.45 -15.36 13.52
N GLN A 106 14.39 -15.00 14.26
CA GLN A 106 13.30 -14.17 13.75
C GLN A 106 13.82 -12.81 13.26
N TYR A 107 14.72 -12.18 14.01
CA TYR A 107 15.29 -10.90 13.63
C TYR A 107 16.15 -11.03 12.35
N LEU A 108 17.04 -12.00 12.27
CA LEU A 108 17.91 -12.16 11.11
C LEU A 108 17.12 -12.57 9.85
N VAL A 109 16.18 -13.51 9.98
CA VAL A 109 15.36 -13.93 8.83
C VAL A 109 14.38 -12.82 8.43
N GLY A 110 13.68 -12.23 9.40
CA GLY A 110 12.64 -11.23 9.17
C GLY A 110 13.15 -9.86 8.77
N ASN A 111 14.16 -9.31 9.45
CA ASN A 111 14.66 -7.95 9.19
C ASN A 111 15.85 -7.90 8.23
N VAL A 112 16.74 -8.90 8.25
CA VAL A 112 17.96 -8.87 7.45
C VAL A 112 17.76 -9.58 6.10
N ASN A 113 17.39 -10.85 6.11
CA ASN A 113 17.30 -11.65 4.88
C ASN A 113 16.09 -11.27 4.01
N TYR A 114 14.88 -11.48 4.53
CA TYR A 114 13.64 -11.16 3.80
C TYR A 114 13.34 -9.66 3.89
N GLY A 115 13.53 -9.06 5.07
CA GLY A 115 13.27 -7.63 5.33
C GLY A 115 14.16 -6.68 4.54
N GLY A 116 15.37 -7.11 4.14
CA GLY A 116 16.25 -6.32 3.27
C GLY A 116 15.66 -6.01 1.89
N ARG A 117 14.66 -6.77 1.44
CA ARG A 117 13.91 -6.50 0.19
C ARG A 117 12.69 -5.61 0.40
N ILE A 118 12.20 -5.53 1.63
CA ILE A 118 10.94 -4.87 1.93
C ILE A 118 11.20 -3.39 2.16
N THR A 119 10.57 -2.58 1.30
CA THR A 119 10.64 -1.13 1.35
C THR A 119 9.55 -0.50 2.20
N ASP A 120 8.39 -1.15 2.31
CA ASP A 120 7.22 -0.64 3.02
C ASP A 120 7.20 -1.15 4.48
N ASP A 121 7.01 -0.24 5.44
CA ASP A 121 7.06 -0.59 6.87
C ASP A 121 5.86 -1.44 7.31
N TRP A 122 4.70 -1.31 6.64
CA TRP A 122 3.54 -2.15 6.93
C TRP A 122 3.74 -3.57 6.42
N ASP A 123 4.28 -3.72 5.22
CA ASP A 123 4.69 -5.04 4.70
C ASP A 123 5.77 -5.66 5.59
N ARG A 124 6.73 -4.88 6.10
CA ARG A 124 7.77 -5.40 7.01
C ARG A 124 7.15 -5.92 8.30
N ARG A 125 6.25 -5.15 8.92
CA ARG A 125 5.50 -5.58 10.10
C ARG A 125 4.66 -6.81 9.81
N CYS A 126 4.05 -6.92 8.63
CA CYS A 126 3.28 -8.09 8.24
C CYS A 126 4.19 -9.34 8.12
N LEU A 127 5.34 -9.21 7.49
CA LEU A 127 6.33 -10.29 7.37
C LEU A 127 6.82 -10.76 8.74
N GLU A 128 7.14 -9.84 9.65
CA GLU A 128 7.61 -10.18 11.00
C GLU A 128 6.55 -10.95 11.80
N ASN A 129 5.29 -10.50 11.76
CA ASN A 129 4.21 -11.21 12.43
C ASN A 129 3.96 -12.58 11.80
N LEU A 130 4.03 -12.68 10.48
CA LEU A 130 3.90 -13.95 9.77
C LEU A 130 5.04 -14.91 10.12
N LEU A 131 6.27 -14.42 10.22
CA LEU A 131 7.42 -15.22 10.64
C LEU A 131 7.24 -15.70 12.08
N ALA A 132 6.78 -14.84 12.98
CA ALA A 132 6.50 -15.21 14.37
C ALA A 132 5.39 -16.26 14.50
N LEU A 133 4.43 -16.31 13.57
CA LEU A 133 3.40 -17.35 13.53
C LEU A 133 3.95 -18.73 13.16
N TYR A 134 5.01 -18.81 12.34
CA TYR A 134 5.57 -20.08 11.87
C TYR A 134 6.83 -20.52 12.61
N VAL A 135 7.61 -19.56 13.11
CA VAL A 135 8.89 -19.78 13.76
C VAL A 135 8.77 -19.26 15.19
N SER A 136 8.17 -20.05 16.07
CA SER A 136 8.03 -19.74 17.50
C SER A 136 8.30 -20.98 18.38
N PRO A 137 8.62 -20.79 19.67
CA PRO A 137 8.81 -21.90 20.60
C PRO A 137 7.59 -22.84 20.66
N GLU A 138 6.38 -22.28 20.63
CA GLU A 138 5.11 -23.00 20.71
C GLU A 138 4.87 -23.88 19.46
N VAL A 139 5.25 -23.37 18.28
CA VAL A 139 5.09 -24.10 17.00
C VAL A 139 6.05 -25.28 16.90
N VAL A 140 7.22 -25.18 17.51
CA VAL A 140 8.25 -26.22 17.44
C VAL A 140 8.05 -27.30 18.52
N LEU A 141 7.54 -26.91 19.69
CA LEU A 141 7.45 -27.77 20.86
C LEU A 141 6.06 -28.40 21.07
N GLU A 142 4.96 -27.70 20.79
CA GLU A 142 3.59 -28.20 21.07
C GLU A 142 2.96 -29.00 19.92
N VAL A 143 2.04 -29.92 20.25
CA VAL A 143 1.46 -30.87 19.29
C VAL A 143 0.32 -30.26 18.47
N ASP A 144 -0.38 -29.28 19.04
CA ASP A 144 -1.65 -28.76 18.52
C ASP A 144 -1.57 -27.31 18.03
N SER A 145 -0.39 -26.68 18.05
CA SER A 145 -0.23 -25.24 17.87
C SER A 145 -0.66 -24.72 16.50
N LEU A 146 -0.59 -25.53 15.43
CA LEU A 146 -1.02 -25.16 14.08
C LEU A 146 -2.38 -25.75 13.65
N SER A 147 -3.07 -26.46 14.55
CA SER A 147 -4.36 -27.11 14.25
C SER A 147 -5.45 -26.12 13.80
N HIS A 148 -5.41 -24.88 14.29
CA HIS A 148 -6.32 -23.80 13.92
C HIS A 148 -6.12 -23.29 12.47
N LEU A 149 -4.97 -23.59 11.84
CA LEU A 149 -4.68 -23.31 10.43
C LEU A 149 -4.92 -24.54 9.54
N GLY A 150 -5.47 -25.63 10.10
CA GLY A 150 -5.67 -26.89 9.38
C GLY A 150 -4.38 -27.68 9.14
N ILE A 151 -3.26 -27.29 9.76
CA ILE A 151 -1.96 -27.95 9.62
C ILE A 151 -1.76 -28.84 10.85
N GLU A 152 -1.87 -30.15 10.68
CA GLU A 152 -1.50 -31.10 11.74
C GLU A 152 0.03 -31.16 11.91
N ARG A 153 0.53 -31.38 13.13
CA ARG A 153 1.97 -31.49 13.40
C ARG A 153 2.65 -32.58 12.57
N ILE A 154 3.87 -32.29 12.14
CA ILE A 154 4.80 -33.27 11.56
C ILE A 154 5.19 -34.26 12.65
N ARG A 155 4.71 -35.51 12.54
CA ARG A 155 4.82 -36.52 13.62
C ARG A 155 6.26 -36.94 13.94
N SER A 156 7.17 -36.93 12.97
CA SER A 156 8.61 -37.18 13.15
C SER A 156 9.26 -37.18 11.77
N ALA A 157 10.16 -36.23 11.50
CA ALA A 157 10.80 -36.11 10.20
C ALA A 157 12.29 -36.45 10.30
N GLY A 158 12.60 -37.73 10.20
CA GLY A 158 13.97 -38.21 10.03
C GLY A 158 14.42 -38.29 8.57
N THR A 159 13.51 -38.15 7.60
CA THR A 159 13.83 -38.41 6.17
C THR A 159 13.01 -37.50 5.25
N ILE A 160 13.61 -37.03 4.15
CA ILE A 160 12.94 -36.23 3.10
C ILE A 160 11.67 -36.93 2.60
N GLU A 161 11.71 -38.25 2.43
CA GLU A 161 10.57 -39.03 1.97
C GLU A 161 9.37 -38.95 2.92
N ALA A 162 9.60 -38.89 4.24
CA ALA A 162 8.53 -38.74 5.22
C ALA A 162 7.90 -37.34 5.16
N LEU A 163 8.72 -36.30 4.93
CA LEU A 163 8.23 -34.93 4.68
C LEU A 163 7.43 -34.86 3.38
N MET A 164 7.87 -35.53 2.32
CA MET A 164 7.14 -35.59 1.06
C MET A 164 5.79 -36.30 1.22
N ARG A 165 5.75 -37.44 1.93
CA ARG A 165 4.48 -38.12 2.26
C ARG A 165 3.54 -37.20 3.06
N TYR A 166 4.08 -36.41 3.98
CA TYR A 166 3.30 -35.42 4.72
C TYR A 166 2.74 -34.32 3.80
N VAL A 167 3.54 -33.82 2.86
CA VAL A 167 3.06 -32.84 1.87
C VAL A 167 1.98 -33.43 0.95
N ASP A 168 2.07 -34.73 0.62
CA ASP A 168 1.04 -35.43 -0.16
C ASP A 168 -0.23 -35.74 0.67
N LEU A 169 -0.12 -35.78 2.01
CA LEU A 169 -1.23 -35.94 2.96
C LEU A 169 -1.98 -34.62 3.22
N LEU A 170 -1.32 -33.47 3.05
CA LEU A 170 -2.01 -32.19 2.99
C LEU A 170 -3.03 -32.26 1.83
N PRO A 171 -4.23 -31.68 1.97
CA PRO A 171 -5.30 -31.82 0.99
C PRO A 171 -4.92 -31.19 -0.37
N GLY A 172 -4.16 -31.93 -1.18
CA GLY A 172 -3.62 -31.50 -2.47
C GLY A 172 -4.62 -31.54 -3.63
N THR A 173 -5.93 -31.47 -3.35
CA THR A 173 -7.00 -31.58 -4.35
C THR A 173 -8.04 -30.46 -4.30
N GLY A 174 -7.92 -29.52 -3.35
CA GLY A 174 -8.74 -28.30 -3.28
C GLY A 174 -7.89 -27.04 -3.46
N GLU A 175 -8.52 -25.92 -3.79
CA GLU A 175 -7.87 -24.60 -3.67
C GLU A 175 -7.41 -24.39 -2.23
N ASP A 176 -6.15 -23.96 -2.04
CA ASP A 176 -5.57 -23.72 -0.72
C ASP A 176 -6.42 -22.70 0.05
N GLN A 177 -6.78 -23.06 1.28
CA GLN A 177 -7.57 -22.20 2.15
C GLN A 177 -6.80 -20.93 2.50
N PRO A 178 -7.37 -19.71 2.27
CA PRO A 178 -6.66 -18.46 2.49
C PRO A 178 -6.19 -18.23 3.94
N GLU A 179 -6.80 -18.93 4.89
CA GLU A 179 -6.43 -18.96 6.30
C GLU A 179 -4.98 -19.41 6.49
N ILE A 180 -4.49 -20.34 5.67
CA ILE A 180 -3.10 -20.80 5.69
C ILE A 180 -2.12 -19.66 5.37
N PHE A 181 -2.54 -18.68 4.58
CA PHE A 181 -1.73 -17.51 4.28
C PHE A 181 -1.92 -16.40 5.32
N GLY A 182 -2.71 -16.61 6.37
CA GLY A 182 -3.12 -15.57 7.32
C GLY A 182 -4.09 -14.55 6.73
N LEU A 183 -4.85 -14.95 5.69
CA LEU A 183 -5.82 -14.10 5.00
C LEU A 183 -7.25 -14.55 5.30
N HIS A 184 -8.18 -13.60 5.24
CA HIS A 184 -9.61 -13.90 5.38
C HIS A 184 -10.14 -14.62 4.11
N PRO A 185 -11.15 -15.52 4.21
CA PRO A 185 -11.83 -16.18 3.08
C PRO A 185 -12.15 -15.28 1.88
N ASN A 186 -12.52 -14.03 2.15
CA ASN A 186 -12.84 -13.03 1.12
C ASN A 186 -11.65 -12.66 0.21
N ALA A 187 -10.41 -12.90 0.64
CA ALA A 187 -9.24 -12.67 -0.19
C ALA A 187 -9.27 -13.54 -1.45
N LEU A 188 -9.73 -14.80 -1.31
CA LEU A 188 -9.89 -15.71 -2.44
C LEU A 188 -11.00 -15.23 -3.38
N LEU A 189 -12.12 -14.73 -2.84
CA LEU A 189 -13.18 -14.14 -3.66
C LEU A 189 -12.66 -12.96 -4.49
N ARG A 190 -11.85 -12.09 -3.88
CA ARG A 190 -11.23 -10.96 -4.59
C ARG A 190 -10.31 -11.45 -5.72
N LEU A 191 -9.45 -12.43 -5.44
CA LEU A 191 -8.55 -12.99 -6.46
C LEU A 191 -9.35 -13.55 -7.66
N ARG A 192 -10.44 -14.28 -7.40
CA ARG A 192 -11.34 -14.78 -8.44
C ARG A 192 -12.03 -13.64 -9.21
N GLN A 193 -12.44 -12.57 -8.54
CA GLN A 193 -13.01 -11.38 -9.19
C GLN A 193 -11.99 -10.67 -10.08
N GLU A 194 -10.75 -10.50 -9.62
CA GLU A 194 -9.67 -9.89 -10.42
C GLU A 194 -9.34 -10.75 -11.65
N GLY A 195 -9.23 -12.07 -11.49
CA GLY A 195 -9.05 -13.00 -12.60
C GLY A 195 -10.22 -12.96 -13.60
N GLY A 196 -11.46 -12.91 -13.10
CA GLY A 196 -12.65 -12.75 -13.94
C GLY A 196 -12.67 -11.43 -14.72
N ASN A 197 -12.32 -10.33 -14.07
CA ASN A 197 -12.22 -9.02 -14.72
C ASN A 197 -11.13 -9.01 -15.80
N ALA A 198 -9.96 -9.60 -15.53
CA ALA A 198 -8.88 -9.71 -16.51
C ALA A 198 -9.32 -10.52 -17.75
N LEU A 199 -10.05 -11.61 -17.55
CA LEU A 199 -10.61 -12.41 -18.64
C LEU A 199 -11.64 -11.61 -19.46
N ILE A 200 -12.54 -10.88 -18.81
CA ILE A 200 -13.53 -10.01 -19.49
C ILE A 200 -12.80 -8.95 -20.33
N GLN A 201 -11.77 -8.31 -19.78
CA GLN A 201 -10.98 -7.33 -20.52
C GLN A 201 -10.25 -7.95 -21.72
N ALA A 202 -9.70 -9.16 -21.58
CA ALA A 202 -9.08 -9.88 -22.69
C ALA A 202 -10.10 -10.19 -23.80
N VAL A 203 -11.30 -10.64 -23.45
CA VAL A 203 -12.39 -10.89 -24.41
C VAL A 203 -12.82 -9.60 -25.12
N LEU A 204 -13.06 -8.51 -24.37
CA LEU A 204 -13.43 -7.22 -24.94
C LEU A 204 -12.38 -6.72 -25.94
N SER A 205 -11.09 -6.87 -25.61
CA SER A 205 -9.98 -6.46 -26.48
C SER A 205 -9.91 -7.23 -27.80
N VAL A 206 -10.41 -8.47 -27.82
CA VAL A 206 -10.52 -9.29 -29.03
C VAL A 206 -11.77 -8.91 -29.82
N SER A 207 -12.91 -8.75 -29.15
CA SER A 207 -14.20 -8.41 -29.80
C SER A 207 -14.25 -7.02 -30.41
N SER A 208 -13.59 -6.02 -29.81
CA SER A 208 -13.56 -4.64 -30.34
C SER A 208 -12.75 -4.49 -31.64
N ARG A 209 -11.96 -5.51 -32.03
CA ARG A 209 -11.21 -5.51 -33.31
C ARG A 209 -12.09 -5.81 -34.52
N GLU A 210 -13.26 -6.43 -34.35
CA GLU A 210 -14.17 -6.73 -35.46
C GLU A 210 -15.08 -5.54 -35.82
N THR A 211 -15.40 -4.65 -34.87
CA THR A 211 -16.35 -3.53 -35.07
C THR A 211 -15.68 -2.21 -35.46
N THR A 212 -14.39 -2.03 -35.15
CA THR A 212 -13.63 -0.80 -35.43
C THR A 212 -13.25 -0.63 -36.90
N SER A 213 -13.25 -1.71 -37.70
CA SER A 213 -12.97 -1.65 -39.14
C SER A 213 -14.18 -1.28 -40.01
N SER A 214 -15.40 -1.34 -39.46
CA SER A 214 -16.65 -1.21 -40.23
C SER A 214 -17.58 -0.07 -39.79
N SER A 215 -17.30 0.63 -38.67
CA SER A 215 -18.26 1.57 -38.06
C SER A 215 -17.98 3.06 -38.29
N ARG A 216 -17.19 3.44 -39.31
CA ARG A 216 -17.01 4.86 -39.69
C ARG A 216 -18.19 5.44 -40.49
N GLU A 217 -19.30 4.71 -40.62
CA GLU A 217 -20.50 5.21 -41.28
C GLU A 217 -21.57 5.66 -40.27
N SER A 218 -21.93 6.95 -40.38
CA SER A 218 -22.98 7.72 -39.69
C SER A 218 -22.67 8.29 -38.28
N SER A 219 -22.33 9.60 -38.26
CA SER A 219 -22.15 10.46 -37.08
C SER A 219 -23.40 10.58 -36.18
N GLU A 220 -24.60 10.25 -36.69
CA GLU A 220 -25.87 10.36 -35.95
C GLU A 220 -26.16 9.16 -35.03
N GLY A 221 -25.49 8.01 -35.22
CA GLY A 221 -25.71 6.77 -34.48
C GLY A 221 -24.63 6.44 -33.44
N ASP A 222 -23.63 7.28 -33.26
CA ASP A 222 -22.49 6.97 -32.41
C ASP A 222 -22.86 7.02 -30.91
N GLN A 223 -22.87 5.85 -30.28
CA GLN A 223 -23.18 5.70 -28.86
C GLN A 223 -22.19 6.47 -27.97
N ALA A 224 -20.91 6.54 -28.35
CA ALA A 224 -19.90 7.28 -27.60
C ALA A 224 -20.23 8.78 -27.57
N LEU A 225 -20.73 9.33 -28.68
CA LEU A 225 -21.15 10.71 -28.80
C LEU A 225 -22.39 11.02 -27.94
N GLN A 226 -23.35 10.10 -27.88
CA GLN A 226 -24.53 10.22 -27.01
C GLN A 226 -24.13 10.23 -25.53
N PHE A 227 -23.25 9.31 -25.11
CA PHE A 227 -22.73 9.28 -23.74
C PHE A 227 -21.94 10.55 -23.41
N ALA A 228 -21.06 11.00 -24.30
CA ALA A 228 -20.30 12.24 -24.13
C ALA A 228 -21.22 13.46 -23.94
N SER A 229 -22.29 13.54 -24.74
CA SER A 229 -23.28 14.63 -24.65
C SER A 229 -24.04 14.62 -23.32
N LEU A 230 -24.46 13.43 -22.86
CA LEU A 230 -25.14 13.27 -21.57
C LEU A 230 -24.22 13.61 -20.38
N MET A 231 -22.96 13.17 -20.43
CA MET A 231 -21.96 13.53 -19.41
C MET A 231 -21.73 15.04 -19.38
N LYS A 232 -21.61 15.68 -20.55
CA LYS A 232 -21.43 17.14 -20.64
C LYS A 232 -22.64 17.91 -20.08
N GLN A 233 -23.87 17.45 -20.34
CA GLN A 233 -25.08 18.07 -19.81
C GLN A 233 -25.19 17.98 -18.28
N LYS A 234 -24.72 16.87 -17.69
CA LYS A 234 -24.78 16.63 -16.24
C LYS A 234 -23.56 17.15 -15.49
N LEU A 235 -22.58 17.76 -16.16
CA LEU A 235 -21.41 18.30 -15.47
C LEU A 235 -21.82 19.42 -14.49
N PRO A 236 -21.32 19.38 -13.25
CA PRO A 236 -21.69 20.34 -12.23
C PRO A 236 -21.02 21.69 -12.49
N SER A 237 -21.67 22.77 -12.07
CA SER A 237 -21.10 24.12 -12.18
C SER A 237 -19.85 24.29 -11.28
N PRO A 238 -18.91 25.19 -11.61
CA PRO A 238 -17.75 25.43 -10.75
C PRO A 238 -18.15 25.80 -9.32
N ILE A 239 -17.49 25.21 -8.33
CA ILE A 239 -17.67 25.49 -6.90
C ILE A 239 -17.12 26.90 -6.61
N ARG A 240 -17.90 27.74 -5.94
CA ARG A 240 -17.49 29.09 -5.50
C ARG A 240 -17.43 29.13 -3.98
N CYS A 241 -16.23 29.27 -3.41
CA CYS A 241 -16.06 29.42 -1.97
C CYS A 241 -16.31 30.87 -1.54
N LYS A 242 -17.16 31.10 -0.53
CA LYS A 242 -17.53 32.45 -0.04
C LYS A 242 -16.45 33.15 0.81
N GLY A 243 -15.23 32.63 0.84
CA GLY A 243 -14.11 33.18 1.61
C GLY A 243 -13.15 33.98 0.73
N GLY A 244 -13.26 35.31 0.76
CA GLY A 244 -12.28 36.19 0.14
C GLY A 244 -10.96 36.19 0.89
N ILE A 245 -10.01 35.33 0.51
CA ILE A 245 -8.56 35.54 0.68
C ILE A 245 -7.84 34.90 -0.52
N LEU A 246 -8.09 35.38 -1.74
CA LEU A 246 -7.17 35.15 -2.89
C LEU A 246 -7.18 36.35 -3.86
N SER A 247 -7.32 37.58 -3.35
CA SER A 247 -6.96 38.79 -4.10
C SER A 247 -5.52 39.24 -3.83
N PHE A 248 -4.66 38.38 -3.27
CA PHE A 248 -3.30 38.78 -2.86
C PHE A 248 -2.15 37.98 -3.51
N THR A 249 -2.43 37.15 -4.53
CA THR A 249 -1.36 36.39 -5.23
C THR A 249 -1.55 36.36 -6.75
N MET A 250 -2.17 37.38 -7.35
CA MET A 250 -2.50 37.37 -8.79
C MET A 250 -2.01 38.57 -9.59
N GLU A 251 -0.93 39.25 -9.16
CA GLU A 251 -0.29 40.31 -9.97
C GLU A 251 1.17 40.06 -10.36
N GLU A 252 1.85 39.01 -9.89
CA GLU A 252 3.28 38.81 -10.19
C GLU A 252 3.62 37.64 -11.11
N SER A 253 2.63 37.01 -11.75
CA SER A 253 2.87 35.93 -12.72
C SER A 253 2.02 36.07 -13.98
N ARG A 254 2.16 37.21 -14.67
CA ARG A 254 1.95 37.27 -16.13
C ARG A 254 3.27 36.95 -16.83
N ALA A 255 3.60 35.66 -16.88
CA ALA A 255 4.54 35.09 -17.84
C ALA A 255 4.17 33.63 -18.11
N SER A 256 3.56 33.40 -19.29
CA SER A 256 3.30 32.18 -20.08
C SER A 256 2.94 30.82 -19.40
N PRO A 257 2.05 30.02 -20.04
CA PRO A 257 1.56 28.77 -19.48
C PRO A 257 2.55 27.62 -19.68
N ALA A 258 2.95 26.97 -18.59
CA ALA A 258 3.60 25.66 -18.63
C ALA A 258 2.72 24.65 -17.89
N HIS A 259 2.41 23.55 -18.57
CA HIS A 259 1.61 22.42 -18.09
C HIS A 259 2.19 21.82 -16.78
N PRO A 260 1.34 21.38 -15.83
CA PRO A 260 1.81 20.59 -14.70
C PRO A 260 1.99 19.13 -15.15
N THR A 261 3.25 18.68 -15.23
CA THR A 261 3.60 17.27 -15.28
C THR A 261 3.52 16.66 -13.88
N PRO A 262 3.01 15.42 -13.71
CA PRO A 262 3.01 14.73 -12.44
C PRO A 262 4.40 14.13 -12.22
N ASN A 263 5.20 14.74 -11.32
CA ASN A 263 6.50 14.19 -10.96
C ASN A 263 6.32 13.07 -9.93
N ILE A 264 6.11 11.84 -10.43
CA ILE A 264 6.26 10.61 -9.65
C ILE A 264 7.76 10.40 -9.44
N SER A 265 8.25 10.74 -8.25
CA SER A 265 9.63 10.41 -7.87
C SER A 265 9.77 8.91 -7.62
N ARG A 266 10.09 8.17 -8.67
CA ARG A 266 10.84 6.89 -8.58
C ARG A 266 12.28 7.21 -8.19
N ARG A 267 12.68 6.88 -6.95
CA ARG A 267 14.10 6.81 -6.57
C ARG A 267 14.62 5.43 -6.96
N GLY A 268 15.40 5.38 -8.04
CA GLY A 268 16.31 4.29 -8.38
C GLY A 268 17.74 4.69 -8.03
N ALA A 269 18.50 3.71 -7.51
CA ALA A 269 19.90 3.81 -7.12
C ALA A 269 20.86 3.91 -8.33
N GLY A 270 22.05 4.49 -8.13
CA GLY A 270 23.15 4.46 -9.09
C GLY A 270 24.28 5.48 -8.83
N GLU A 271 25.26 5.07 -8.02
CA GLU A 271 26.72 5.24 -8.12
C GLU A 271 27.44 6.61 -8.31
N ASP A 272 28.28 6.92 -7.30
CA ASP A 272 29.69 7.37 -7.30
C ASP A 272 30.22 8.51 -8.20
N LYS A 273 30.76 9.56 -7.56
CA LYS A 273 32.22 9.84 -7.45
C LYS A 273 32.55 11.15 -6.69
N SER A 274 33.25 10.97 -5.56
CA SER A 274 34.38 11.75 -4.99
C SER A 274 34.57 13.24 -5.33
N LEU A 275 34.63 14.11 -4.31
CA LEU A 275 35.73 15.08 -4.12
C LEU A 275 35.79 15.68 -2.69
N LYS A 276 37.04 15.75 -2.22
CA LYS A 276 37.62 16.01 -0.87
C LYS A 276 37.32 17.35 -0.16
N SER A 277 37.41 17.29 1.18
CA SER A 277 38.07 18.20 2.17
C SER A 277 37.71 19.70 2.17
N THR A 278 37.53 20.44 3.27
CA THR A 278 38.23 20.44 4.57
C THR A 278 37.50 21.44 5.49
N THR A 279 37.47 21.16 6.80
CA THR A 279 37.09 22.07 7.89
C THR A 279 38.02 23.30 8.00
N PRO A 280 37.57 24.38 8.69
CA PRO A 280 38.20 24.66 9.98
C PRO A 280 37.25 25.16 11.08
N THR A 281 37.72 24.93 12.31
CA THR A 281 37.20 25.25 13.65
C THR A 281 37.52 26.70 14.10
N PRO A 282 37.07 27.16 15.30
CA PRO A 282 36.64 28.54 15.58
C PRO A 282 37.65 29.39 16.38
N GLY A 283 37.36 30.69 16.49
CA GLY A 283 38.10 31.65 17.33
C GLY A 283 37.24 32.82 17.79
N GLU A 284 37.37 33.16 19.08
CA GLU A 284 36.55 34.03 19.93
C GLU A 284 36.60 35.53 19.58
N SER A 285 35.59 36.30 20.00
CA SER A 285 35.78 37.41 20.96
C SER A 285 34.50 38.18 21.29
N SER A 286 34.36 38.41 22.59
CA SER A 286 33.35 39.15 23.33
C SER A 286 33.26 40.64 22.98
N LYS A 287 32.06 41.24 23.13
CA LYS A 287 31.85 42.46 23.93
C LYS A 287 30.35 42.73 24.13
N GLY A 288 29.89 42.61 25.37
CA GLY A 288 28.59 43.10 25.78
C GLY A 288 28.61 44.60 26.11
N ARG A 289 27.44 45.24 26.05
CA ARG A 289 27.08 46.31 26.99
C ARG A 289 25.56 46.52 27.00
N SER A 290 25.01 46.44 28.21
CA SER A 290 23.65 46.76 28.60
C SER A 290 23.58 48.14 29.28
N GLY A 291 22.36 48.70 29.33
CA GLY A 291 21.94 49.86 30.14
C GLY A 291 21.83 51.17 29.34
N ALA A 292 20.82 52.03 29.48
CA ALA A 292 19.81 52.18 30.52
C ALA A 292 18.64 53.09 30.03
N ALA A 293 17.59 53.16 30.84
CA ALA A 293 16.30 53.81 30.59
C ALA A 293 16.27 55.33 30.88
N ALA A 294 15.39 56.03 30.14
CA ALA A 294 14.58 57.22 30.49
C ALA A 294 13.59 57.38 29.31
N GLY A 295 12.26 57.44 29.41
CA GLY A 295 11.38 57.98 30.43
C GLY A 295 10.72 59.23 29.84
N GLU A 296 9.58 59.09 29.14
CA GLU A 296 8.56 60.15 29.06
C GLU A 296 7.23 59.65 28.48
N ASP A 297 6.16 60.04 29.19
CA ASP A 297 4.75 59.74 29.00
C ASP A 297 4.19 60.30 27.70
N SER A 298 3.42 59.48 26.96
CA SER A 298 2.27 59.97 26.21
C SER A 298 1.22 58.85 26.09
N ARG A 299 0.25 58.91 27.01
CA ARG A 299 -0.95 58.09 27.02
C ARG A 299 -1.96 58.66 26.01
N LEU A 300 -2.70 57.75 25.36
CA LEU A 300 -3.97 57.91 24.63
C LEU A 300 -3.89 58.20 23.12
N GLN A 301 -3.94 57.12 22.32
CA GLN A 301 -5.16 56.76 21.59
C GLN A 301 -5.05 55.31 21.11
N GLU A 302 -5.75 54.41 21.81
CA GLU A 302 -6.09 53.08 21.31
C GLU A 302 -7.05 53.24 20.14
N GLY A 303 -6.50 53.20 18.92
CA GLY A 303 -7.28 52.89 17.72
C GLY A 303 -7.31 51.38 17.55
N GLU A 304 -8.52 50.81 17.59
CA GLU A 304 -8.82 49.40 17.29
C GLU A 304 -8.21 48.99 15.94
N ARG A 305 -6.95 48.54 15.94
CA ARG A 305 -6.39 47.78 14.82
C ARG A 305 -6.99 46.39 14.89
N GLY A 306 -8.00 46.19 14.04
CA GLY A 306 -8.69 44.91 13.87
C GLY A 306 -7.70 43.75 13.93
N VAL A 307 -7.96 42.83 14.85
CA VAL A 307 -7.23 41.58 14.97
C VAL A 307 -7.26 40.93 13.60
N HIS A 308 -6.11 40.91 12.90
CA HIS A 308 -5.91 40.10 11.71
C HIS A 308 -6.11 38.64 12.12
N LYS A 309 -7.36 38.18 12.09
CA LYS A 309 -7.74 36.81 12.41
C LYS A 309 -7.10 35.96 11.33
N LYS A 310 -6.04 35.22 11.70
CA LYS A 310 -5.37 34.31 10.76
C LYS A 310 -6.44 33.45 10.08
N PRO A 311 -6.37 33.28 8.75
CA PRO A 311 -7.38 32.54 8.01
C PRO A 311 -7.52 31.13 8.57
N ASP A 312 -8.76 30.67 8.66
CA ASP A 312 -9.09 29.31 9.08
C ASP A 312 -8.43 28.33 8.11
N SER A 313 -7.60 27.40 8.63
CA SER A 313 -6.86 26.46 7.77
C SER A 313 -7.82 25.54 7.02
N LEU A 314 -8.99 25.25 7.58
CA LEU A 314 -10.03 24.47 6.90
C LEU A 314 -10.63 25.22 5.72
N ALA A 315 -10.78 26.55 5.81
CA ALA A 315 -11.26 27.37 4.71
C ALA A 315 -10.23 27.43 3.57
N ILE A 316 -8.93 27.52 3.90
CA ILE A 316 -7.85 27.46 2.90
C ILE A 316 -7.87 26.09 2.19
N PHE A 317 -7.96 25.01 2.96
CA PHE A 317 -8.03 23.66 2.40
C PHE A 317 -9.22 23.52 1.45
N LEU A 318 -10.42 23.93 1.87
CA LEU A 318 -11.63 23.90 1.05
C LEU A 318 -11.46 24.66 -0.28
N SER A 319 -10.87 25.86 -0.24
CA SER A 319 -10.64 26.65 -1.46
C SER A 319 -9.67 25.95 -2.42
N GLN A 320 -8.55 25.43 -1.92
CA GLN A 320 -7.57 24.70 -2.74
C GLN A 320 -8.17 23.42 -3.34
N GLU A 321 -8.98 22.72 -2.56
CA GLU A 321 -9.66 21.50 -3.00
C GLU A 321 -10.71 21.81 -4.07
N ALA A 322 -11.51 22.86 -3.87
CA ALA A 322 -12.49 23.33 -4.84
C ALA A 322 -11.83 23.75 -6.16
N GLU A 323 -10.68 24.44 -6.11
CA GLU A 323 -9.90 24.81 -7.31
C GLU A 323 -9.47 23.59 -8.12
N ARG A 324 -9.02 22.51 -7.47
CA ARG A 324 -8.65 21.26 -8.14
C ARG A 324 -9.83 20.59 -8.82
N PHE A 325 -10.97 20.48 -8.13
CA PHE A 325 -12.19 19.93 -8.73
C PHE A 325 -12.69 20.81 -9.88
N ASN A 326 -12.63 22.14 -9.75
CA ASN A 326 -12.99 23.07 -10.81
C ASN A 326 -12.09 22.90 -12.04
N ALA A 327 -10.77 22.76 -11.84
CA ALA A 327 -9.83 22.49 -12.92
C ALA A 327 -10.14 21.16 -13.63
N LEU A 328 -10.44 20.10 -12.87
CA LEU A 328 -10.83 18.81 -13.45
C LEU A 328 -12.14 18.90 -14.23
N ILE A 329 -13.17 19.56 -13.69
CA ILE A 329 -14.47 19.73 -14.36
C ILE A 329 -14.30 20.49 -15.68
N GLN A 330 -13.52 21.58 -15.68
CA GLN A 330 -13.24 22.36 -16.88
C GLN A 330 -12.47 21.53 -17.91
N PHE A 331 -11.45 20.78 -17.46
CA PHE A 331 -10.70 19.89 -18.34
C PHE A 331 -11.58 18.82 -19.00
N ILE A 332 -12.47 18.18 -18.24
CA ILE A 332 -13.43 17.20 -18.77
C ILE A 332 -14.38 17.88 -19.76
N SER A 333 -14.94 19.04 -19.42
CA SER A 333 -15.82 19.81 -20.32
C SER A 333 -15.16 20.14 -21.66
N ASP A 334 -13.92 20.65 -21.62
CA ASP A 334 -13.16 21.00 -22.82
C ASP A 334 -12.79 19.77 -23.65
N SER A 335 -12.39 18.68 -23.00
CA SER A 335 -12.05 17.43 -23.68
C SER A 335 -13.27 16.81 -24.37
N LEU A 336 -14.43 16.78 -23.70
CA LEU A 336 -15.70 16.31 -24.26
C LEU A 336 -16.14 17.18 -25.44
N HIS A 337 -15.94 18.50 -25.36
CA HIS A 337 -16.27 19.39 -26.47
C HIS A 337 -15.38 19.15 -27.70
N LYS A 338 -14.06 19.02 -27.51
CA LYS A 338 -13.13 18.73 -28.61
C LYS A 338 -13.43 17.38 -29.27
N PHE A 339 -13.75 16.38 -28.46
CA PHE A 339 -14.18 15.07 -28.95
C PHE A 339 -15.47 15.12 -29.74
N GLU A 340 -16.48 15.84 -29.24
CA GLU A 340 -17.74 16.04 -29.96
C GLU A 340 -17.51 16.67 -31.34
N LEU A 341 -16.61 17.65 -31.44
CA LEU A 341 -16.23 18.27 -32.71
C LEU A 341 -15.45 17.31 -33.62
N ALA A 342 -14.53 16.51 -33.06
CA ALA A 342 -13.74 15.54 -33.82
C ALA A 342 -14.61 14.41 -34.41
N VAL A 343 -15.52 13.83 -33.61
CA VAL A 343 -16.46 12.78 -34.06
C VAL A 343 -17.43 13.31 -35.11
N LYS A 344 -17.86 14.58 -34.99
CA LYS A 344 -18.69 15.24 -36.02
C LYS A 344 -17.91 15.65 -37.28
N GLY A 345 -16.60 15.44 -37.32
CA GLY A 345 -15.74 15.80 -38.46
C GLY A 345 -15.46 17.30 -38.60
N LEU A 346 -15.72 18.09 -37.55
CA LEU A 346 -15.50 19.55 -37.52
C LEU A 346 -14.06 19.93 -37.13
N THR A 347 -13.33 19.00 -36.52
CA THR A 347 -11.90 19.13 -36.23
C THR A 347 -11.15 17.90 -36.73
N ALA A 348 -9.86 18.06 -37.03
CA ALA A 348 -9.02 16.95 -37.44
C ALA A 348 -8.99 15.87 -36.33
N PRO A 349 -9.27 14.60 -36.66
CA PRO A 349 -9.19 13.52 -35.69
C PRO A 349 -7.73 13.34 -35.26
N THR A 350 -7.54 13.09 -33.96
CA THR A 350 -6.21 12.84 -33.36
C THR A 350 -6.26 11.49 -32.63
N PRO A 351 -5.13 10.80 -32.42
CA PRO A 351 -5.14 9.50 -31.73
C PRO A 351 -5.75 9.59 -30.33
N GLU A 352 -5.62 10.74 -29.67
CA GLU A 352 -6.25 11.02 -28.38
C GLU A 352 -7.77 10.92 -28.41
N HIS A 353 -8.41 11.27 -29.54
CA HIS A 353 -9.85 11.16 -29.71
C HIS A 353 -10.27 9.70 -29.94
N ASP A 354 -9.50 8.92 -30.70
CA ASP A 354 -9.75 7.50 -30.93
C ASP A 354 -9.58 6.67 -29.65
N ASP A 355 -8.56 6.98 -28.84
CA ASP A 355 -8.35 6.38 -27.51
C ASP A 355 -9.53 6.67 -26.58
N MET A 356 -10.00 7.93 -26.56
CA MET A 356 -11.15 8.31 -25.74
C MET A 356 -12.45 7.67 -26.23
N HIS A 357 -12.65 7.57 -27.54
CA HIS A 357 -13.79 6.88 -28.15
C HIS A 357 -13.88 5.43 -27.64
N THR A 358 -12.75 4.71 -27.78
CA THR A 358 -12.61 3.32 -27.36
C THR A 358 -12.82 3.17 -25.85
N ALA A 359 -12.25 4.08 -25.04
CA ALA A 359 -12.40 4.06 -23.59
C ALA A 359 -13.88 4.25 -23.16
N ILE A 360 -14.58 5.22 -23.75
CA ILE A 360 -15.99 5.50 -23.44
C ILE A 360 -16.87 4.29 -23.79
N LEU A 361 -16.68 3.68 -24.96
CA LEU A 361 -17.44 2.49 -25.36
C LEU A 361 -17.17 1.29 -24.45
N ASN A 362 -15.93 1.13 -23.97
CA ASN A 362 -15.54 0.05 -23.08
C ASN A 362 -15.82 0.34 -21.60
N ASN A 363 -16.57 1.41 -21.28
CA ASN A 363 -16.87 1.84 -19.90
C ASN A 363 -15.61 2.04 -19.04
N GLN A 364 -14.53 2.52 -19.66
CA GLN A 364 -13.25 2.84 -19.02
C GLN A 364 -13.07 4.35 -18.94
N VAL A 365 -12.46 4.82 -17.86
CA VAL A 365 -12.12 6.24 -17.72
C VAL A 365 -10.98 6.56 -18.69
N PRO A 366 -11.13 7.54 -19.60
CA PRO A 366 -10.05 7.98 -20.48
C PRO A 366 -8.77 8.30 -19.71
N SER A 367 -7.63 7.82 -20.21
CA SER A 367 -6.32 7.97 -19.55
C SER A 367 -5.97 9.43 -19.25
N GLN A 368 -6.35 10.35 -20.15
CA GLN A 368 -6.17 11.79 -19.99
C GLN A 368 -6.91 12.34 -18.75
N TRP A 369 -8.10 11.83 -18.45
CA TRP A 369 -8.87 12.21 -17.27
C TRP A 369 -8.27 11.57 -16.02
N ALA A 370 -7.94 10.28 -16.08
CA ALA A 370 -7.36 9.54 -14.96
C ALA A 370 -6.05 10.18 -14.47
N ASN A 371 -5.21 10.69 -15.39
CA ASN A 371 -3.94 11.35 -15.07
C ASN A 371 -4.11 12.71 -14.35
N GLN A 372 -5.25 13.38 -14.53
CA GLN A 372 -5.55 14.67 -13.87
C GLN A 372 -6.48 14.51 -12.66
N ALA A 373 -7.11 13.35 -12.51
CA ALA A 373 -8.07 13.05 -11.46
C ALA A 373 -7.43 12.40 -10.24
N TYR A 374 -8.25 12.15 -9.22
CA TYR A 374 -7.90 11.35 -8.06
C TYR A 374 -7.77 9.85 -8.45
N PRO A 375 -6.88 9.09 -7.78
CA PRO A 375 -6.73 7.66 -8.04
C PRO A 375 -8.04 6.90 -7.86
N SER A 376 -8.42 6.11 -8.86
CA SER A 376 -9.65 5.30 -8.82
C SER A 376 -9.51 4.08 -9.73
N LEU A 377 -10.11 2.97 -9.29
CA LEU A 377 -10.26 1.75 -10.08
C LEU A 377 -11.71 1.55 -10.54
N LYS A 378 -12.57 2.58 -10.39
CA LYS A 378 -13.98 2.53 -10.79
C LYS A 378 -14.09 2.57 -12.32
N PRO A 379 -15.04 1.81 -12.92
CA PRO A 379 -15.39 1.98 -14.33
C PRO A 379 -16.00 3.36 -14.57
N LEU A 380 -16.06 3.81 -15.83
CA LEU A 380 -16.43 5.18 -16.22
C LEU A 380 -17.75 5.63 -15.59
N GLY A 381 -18.82 4.83 -15.68
CA GLY A 381 -20.11 5.19 -15.10
C GLY A 381 -20.05 5.45 -13.59
N SER A 382 -19.51 4.50 -12.82
CA SER A 382 -19.35 4.64 -11.37
C SER A 382 -18.34 5.71 -10.96
N TRP A 383 -17.33 5.96 -11.80
CA TRP A 383 -16.36 7.03 -11.59
C TRP A 383 -16.99 8.41 -11.77
N TYR A 384 -17.83 8.57 -12.79
CA TYR A 384 -18.53 9.82 -13.06
C TYR A 384 -19.55 10.14 -11.95
N GLU A 385 -20.32 9.16 -11.49
CA GLU A 385 -21.21 9.33 -10.33
C GLU A 385 -20.44 9.71 -9.05
N ASP A 386 -19.29 9.08 -8.81
CA ASP A 386 -18.39 9.40 -7.70
C ASP A 386 -17.86 10.84 -7.79
N LEU A 387 -17.49 11.30 -8.98
CA LEU A 387 -17.09 12.69 -9.22
C LEU A 387 -18.21 13.67 -8.85
N LEU A 388 -19.44 13.40 -9.30
CA LEU A 388 -20.60 14.24 -8.98
C LEU A 388 -20.84 14.30 -7.46
N GLN A 389 -20.77 13.18 -6.76
CA GLN A 389 -20.95 13.12 -5.30
C GLN A 389 -19.86 13.89 -4.54
N ARG A 390 -18.61 13.83 -4.99
CA ARG A 390 -17.49 14.59 -4.39
C ARG A 390 -17.70 16.09 -4.53
N VAL A 391 -18.03 16.53 -5.75
CA VAL A 391 -18.27 17.94 -6.07
C VAL A 391 -19.48 18.47 -5.28
N ASP A 392 -20.56 17.69 -5.19
CA ASP A 392 -21.73 18.04 -4.38
C ASP A 392 -21.38 18.16 -2.89
N THR A 393 -20.61 17.22 -2.34
CA THR A 393 -20.18 17.25 -0.94
C THR A 393 -19.35 18.50 -0.63
N LEU A 394 -18.40 18.85 -1.50
CA LEU A 394 -17.62 20.09 -1.36
C LEU A 394 -18.45 21.35 -1.55
N ARG A 395 -19.41 21.35 -2.49
CA ARG A 395 -20.32 22.48 -2.70
C ARG A 395 -21.18 22.72 -1.47
N ARG A 396 -21.76 21.66 -0.88
CA ARG A 396 -22.53 21.77 0.37
C ARG A 396 -21.70 22.34 1.51
N TRP A 397 -20.42 21.99 1.60
CA TRP A 397 -19.50 22.61 2.56
C TRP A 397 -19.23 24.09 2.22
N ALA A 398 -18.94 24.42 0.96
CA ALA A 398 -18.67 25.80 0.53
C ALA A 398 -19.87 26.76 0.70
N ASP A 399 -21.08 26.26 0.56
CA ASP A 399 -22.31 27.03 0.74
C ASP A 399 -22.70 27.18 2.21
N SER A 400 -22.23 26.27 3.07
CA SER A 400 -22.50 26.29 4.51
C SER A 400 -21.64 27.32 5.26
N GLU A 401 -22.21 27.91 6.31
CA GLU A 401 -21.49 28.87 7.17
C GLU A 401 -20.49 28.19 8.11
N LYS A 402 -20.64 26.88 8.34
CA LYS A 402 -19.83 26.11 9.31
C LYS A 402 -19.39 24.79 8.68
N PRO A 403 -18.18 24.30 9.03
CA PRO A 403 -17.73 23.01 8.54
C PRO A 403 -18.65 21.85 8.98
N PRO A 404 -18.81 20.80 8.14
CA PRO A 404 -19.52 19.59 8.50
C PRO A 404 -18.98 18.92 9.77
N ASN A 405 -19.84 18.19 10.47
CA ASN A 405 -19.43 17.36 11.62
C ASN A 405 -18.77 16.04 11.19
N ALA A 406 -18.98 15.62 9.94
CA ALA A 406 -18.45 14.40 9.36
C ALA A 406 -17.94 14.68 7.94
N PHE A 407 -16.79 14.10 7.61
CA PHE A 407 -16.12 14.30 6.33
C PHE A 407 -15.90 12.96 5.63
N TRP A 408 -16.24 12.90 4.35
CA TRP A 408 -15.92 11.76 3.49
C TRP A 408 -14.46 11.88 3.03
N LEU A 409 -13.52 11.41 3.86
CA LEU A 409 -12.07 11.58 3.62
C LEU A 409 -11.61 11.07 2.24
N PRO A 410 -12.02 9.88 1.76
CA PRO A 410 -11.65 9.42 0.43
C PRO A 410 -12.22 10.27 -0.70
N GLY A 411 -13.16 11.16 -0.39
CA GLY A 411 -13.80 12.12 -1.31
C GLY A 411 -12.86 13.25 -1.75
N PHE A 412 -11.78 13.50 -1.01
CA PHE A 412 -10.79 14.53 -1.34
C PHE A 412 -9.72 14.02 -2.32
N PHE A 413 -9.22 14.89 -3.19
CA PHE A 413 -7.95 14.76 -3.91
C PHE A 413 -6.77 14.60 -2.96
N PHE A 414 -6.72 15.39 -1.87
CA PHE A 414 -5.60 15.35 -0.93
C PHE A 414 -6.05 15.27 0.54
N PRO A 415 -6.46 14.07 1.02
CA PRO A 415 -6.93 13.88 2.40
C PRO A 415 -5.90 14.25 3.47
N GLN A 416 -4.60 14.11 3.19
CA GLN A 416 -3.55 14.50 4.12
C GLN A 416 -3.53 16.01 4.37
N GLY A 417 -3.83 16.83 3.35
CA GLY A 417 -3.97 18.28 3.52
C GLY A 417 -5.11 18.64 4.46
N PHE A 418 -6.22 17.91 4.38
CA PHE A 418 -7.32 18.05 5.31
C PHE A 418 -6.87 17.73 6.74
N LEU A 419 -6.22 16.59 6.97
CA LEU A 419 -5.73 16.19 8.29
C LEU A 419 -4.76 17.24 8.88
N THR A 420 -3.85 17.75 8.07
CA THR A 420 -2.94 18.84 8.48
C THR A 420 -3.71 20.11 8.83
N SER A 421 -4.73 20.49 8.06
CA SER A 421 -5.55 21.67 8.34
C SER A 421 -6.32 21.54 9.67
N VAL A 422 -6.79 20.34 9.99
CA VAL A 422 -7.44 20.02 11.29
C VAL A 422 -6.43 20.15 12.43
N LEU A 423 -5.23 19.58 12.30
CA LEU A 423 -4.17 19.71 13.30
C LEU A 423 -3.76 21.17 13.51
N GLN A 424 -3.61 21.96 12.43
CA GLN A 424 -3.30 23.39 12.52
C GLN A 424 -4.38 24.19 13.26
N ASN A 425 -5.66 23.90 12.99
CA ASN A 425 -6.77 24.52 13.70
C ASN A 425 -6.76 24.17 15.19
N TYR A 426 -6.51 22.90 15.52
CA TYR A 426 -6.42 22.44 16.90
C TYR A 426 -5.23 23.10 17.62
N ALA A 427 -4.03 23.05 17.04
CA ALA A 427 -2.82 23.67 17.58
C ALA A 427 -3.02 25.16 17.90
N ARG A 428 -3.66 25.91 16.99
CA ARG A 428 -3.98 27.33 17.21
C ARG A 428 -5.00 27.55 18.33
N LYS A 429 -5.98 26.66 18.46
CA LYS A 429 -7.01 26.75 19.49
C LYS A 429 -6.46 26.43 20.88
N THR A 430 -5.57 25.45 20.99
CA THR A 430 -4.99 24.99 22.25
C THR A 430 -3.65 25.65 22.59
N SER A 431 -3.08 26.43 21.67
CA SER A 431 -1.74 27.04 21.78
C SER A 431 -0.62 26.02 22.04
N VAL A 432 -0.76 24.80 21.48
CA VAL A 432 0.24 23.72 21.55
C VAL A 432 0.99 23.63 20.22
N PRO A 433 2.31 23.36 20.19
CA PRO A 433 3.05 23.14 18.95
C PRO A 433 2.45 22.01 18.10
N ILE A 434 2.39 22.20 16.78
CA ILE A 434 1.81 21.22 15.86
C ILE A 434 2.56 19.88 15.88
N ASP A 435 3.87 19.90 16.14
CA ASP A 435 4.70 18.69 16.18
C ASP A 435 4.41 17.81 17.40
N GLY A 436 3.76 18.37 18.43
CA GLY A 436 3.38 17.66 19.66
C GLY A 436 1.97 17.08 19.64
N ILE A 437 1.23 17.22 18.54
CA ILE A 437 -0.16 16.76 18.42
C ILE A 437 -0.30 15.68 17.36
N GLY A 438 -1.21 14.74 17.60
CA GLY A 438 -1.53 13.65 16.68
C GLY A 438 -3.00 13.27 16.77
N PHE A 439 -3.45 12.44 15.83
CA PHE A 439 -4.79 11.88 15.87
C PHE A 439 -4.82 10.68 16.82
N ASN A 440 -5.85 10.64 17.67
CA ASN A 440 -6.23 9.46 18.43
C ASN A 440 -7.62 9.02 17.99
N PHE A 441 -7.91 7.74 18.11
CA PHE A 441 -9.12 7.13 17.60
C PHE A 441 -9.83 6.37 18.72
N TYR A 442 -11.14 6.47 18.75
CA TYR A 442 -11.98 5.65 19.61
C TYR A 442 -12.72 4.65 18.74
N VAL A 443 -12.70 3.37 19.13
CA VAL A 443 -13.50 2.35 18.49
C VAL A 443 -14.96 2.64 18.86
N MET A 444 -15.74 3.09 17.89
CA MET A 444 -17.17 3.27 18.08
C MET A 444 -17.81 1.90 18.29
N PRO A 445 -18.65 1.69 19.33
CA PRO A 445 -19.46 0.49 19.41
C PRO A 445 -20.34 0.43 18.16
N VAL A 446 -20.59 -0.79 17.65
CA VAL A 446 -21.40 -1.00 16.44
C VAL A 446 -22.84 -0.57 16.74
N SER A 447 -23.13 0.72 16.61
CA SER A 447 -24.50 1.20 16.46
C SER A 447 -24.93 0.72 15.08
N ARG A 448 -25.82 -0.28 15.04
CA ARG A 448 -26.51 -0.64 13.80
C ARG A 448 -27.12 0.63 13.21
N PRO A 449 -27.00 0.85 11.89
CA PRO A 449 -27.53 2.04 11.22
C PRO A 449 -29.05 2.17 11.41
#